data_AF-A0A1G9PIV0-F1
#
_entry.id   AF-A0A1G9PIV0-F1
#
_cell.length_a   1.000
_cell.length_b   1.000
_cell.length_c   1.000
_cell.angle_alpha   90.00
_cell.angle_beta   90.00
_cell.angle_gamma   90.00
#
_symmetry.space_group_name_H-M   'P 1'
#
loop_
_entity.id
_entity.type
_entity.pdbx_description
1 polymer ?
#
loop_
_entity_poly.entity_id
_entity_poly.type
_entity_poly.pdbx_seq_one_letter_code
_entity_poly.pdbx_strand_id
1 'polypeptide(L)'
;MTVTVPGSLGLASEDVRGVLSLARASAPGVRFEVRPEQIELHTTGPHNRETRLACGAALLNARLALQGHGIRPLVTLLPGQSAHDAAAAIRLGGYQEPSPDVLALLRSLRANRRTWTTFPEPAAWRGLLSRAAEVERAWLHLRSGTELVLCTFTQGAAAEIRAGQAMQRVVLAAGTAGFAVSPGHAPVSLSALRADLRPCLGNTLVPQIVLCLGA
;
A
#
# COMPACT_ATOMS: atom_id res chain seq x y z
N MET A 1 15.28 26.27 -1.21
CA MET A 1 16.48 25.40 -1.19
C MET A 1 16.04 24.01 -1.62
N THR A 2 16.50 23.52 -2.76
CA THR A 2 16.22 22.15 -3.24
C THR A 2 17.07 21.16 -2.46
N VAL A 3 16.44 20.29 -1.67
CA VAL A 3 17.14 19.21 -0.96
C VAL A 3 17.71 18.24 -2.01
N THR A 4 19.05 18.12 -2.05
CA THR A 4 19.74 17.16 -2.89
C THR A 4 19.48 15.74 -2.39
N VAL A 5 18.82 14.94 -3.22
CA VAL A 5 18.56 13.52 -2.95
C VAL A 5 19.79 12.72 -3.40
N PRO A 6 20.47 11.95 -2.54
CA PRO A 6 21.61 11.14 -2.94
C PRO A 6 21.16 9.91 -3.76
N GLY A 7 22.11 9.31 -4.49
CA GLY A 7 21.91 7.97 -5.07
C GLY A 7 21.71 6.92 -3.96
N SER A 8 20.99 5.85 -4.28
CA SER A 8 20.58 4.83 -3.31
C SER A 8 20.17 3.53 -3.99
N LEU A 9 20.46 2.38 -3.38
CA LEU A 9 20.09 1.05 -3.89
C LEU A 9 20.63 0.74 -5.31
N GLY A 10 21.75 1.35 -5.68
CA GLY A 10 22.32 1.29 -7.04
C GLY A 10 21.69 2.25 -8.06
N LEU A 11 20.72 3.09 -7.66
CA LEU A 11 20.12 4.12 -8.52
C LEU A 11 20.83 5.47 -8.44
N ALA A 12 20.81 6.21 -9.55
CA ALA A 12 21.20 7.61 -9.60
C ALA A 12 20.22 8.51 -8.84
N SER A 13 20.68 9.68 -8.40
CA SER A 13 19.88 10.68 -7.66
C SER A 13 18.57 11.09 -8.34
N GLU A 14 18.52 11.06 -9.68
CA GLU A 14 17.31 11.38 -10.45
C GLU A 14 16.26 10.27 -10.35
N ASP A 15 16.66 9.02 -10.56
CA ASP A 15 15.78 7.85 -10.40
C ASP A 15 15.25 7.75 -8.97
N VAL A 16 16.10 7.95 -7.96
CA VAL A 16 15.67 7.98 -6.55
C VAL A 16 14.63 9.08 -6.33
N ARG A 17 14.81 10.27 -6.93
CA ARG A 17 13.79 11.35 -6.86
C ARG A 17 12.48 10.94 -7.53
N GLY A 18 12.53 10.23 -8.66
CA GLY A 18 11.36 9.65 -9.33
C GLY A 18 10.62 8.63 -8.46
N VAL A 19 11.35 7.70 -7.85
CA VAL A 19 10.83 6.72 -6.88
C VAL A 19 10.14 7.43 -5.71
N LEU A 20 10.79 8.42 -5.10
CA LEU A 20 10.23 9.16 -3.97
C LEU A 20 9.00 10.01 -4.35
N SER A 21 8.95 10.55 -5.58
CA SER A 21 7.78 11.28 -6.09
C SER A 21 6.55 10.35 -6.16
N LEU A 22 6.70 9.17 -6.77
CA LEU A 22 5.64 8.15 -6.84
C LEU A 22 5.25 7.63 -5.44
N ALA A 23 6.24 7.41 -4.57
CA ALA A 23 6.00 6.96 -3.20
C ALA A 23 5.11 7.93 -2.40
N ARG A 24 5.29 9.24 -2.58
CA ARG A 24 4.55 10.30 -1.87
C ARG A 24 3.14 10.56 -2.39
N ALA A 25 2.82 10.17 -3.63
CA ALA A 25 1.56 10.52 -4.32
C ALA A 25 0.27 10.14 -3.57
N SER A 26 0.32 9.16 -2.67
CA SER A 26 -0.81 8.67 -1.88
C SER A 26 -0.66 8.87 -0.37
N ALA A 27 0.42 9.51 0.10
CA ALA A 27 0.78 9.57 1.53
C ALA A 27 1.69 10.77 1.88
N PRO A 28 1.15 12.00 1.95
CA PRO A 28 1.97 13.21 2.16
C PRO A 28 2.65 13.27 3.55
N GLY A 29 2.09 12.63 4.58
CA GLY A 29 2.65 12.57 5.94
C GLY A 29 3.81 11.58 6.14
N VAL A 30 4.29 10.93 5.07
CA VAL A 30 5.43 10.00 5.12
C VAL A 30 6.70 10.74 4.74
N ARG A 31 7.67 10.75 5.65
CA ARG A 31 9.04 11.21 5.41
C ARG A 31 9.88 10.03 4.94
N PHE A 32 10.77 10.30 4.01
CA PHE A 32 11.69 9.32 3.45
C PHE A 32 13.10 9.79 3.73
N GLU A 33 13.90 8.93 4.34
CA GLU A 33 15.31 9.17 4.61
C GLU A 33 16.11 8.25 3.67
N VAL A 34 17.01 8.85 2.88
CA VAL A 34 17.76 8.14 1.84
C VAL A 34 19.20 7.96 2.31
N ARG A 35 19.61 6.71 2.42
CA ARG A 35 20.98 6.27 2.69
C ARG A 35 21.50 5.51 1.45
N PRO A 36 22.81 5.35 1.23
CA PRO A 36 23.35 4.70 0.04
C PRO A 36 22.78 3.28 -0.21
N GLU A 37 22.61 2.49 0.84
CA GLU A 37 22.15 1.08 0.76
C GLU A 37 20.73 0.85 1.30
N GLN A 38 20.01 1.91 1.68
CA GLN A 38 18.71 1.81 2.34
C GLN A 38 17.84 3.05 2.16
N ILE A 39 16.53 2.88 1.98
CA ILE A 39 15.53 3.95 2.07
C ILE A 39 14.62 3.65 3.26
N GLU A 40 14.60 4.57 4.24
CA GLU A 40 13.79 4.49 5.46
C GLU A 40 12.50 5.30 5.31
N LEU A 41 11.39 4.77 5.83
CA LEU A 41 10.07 5.39 5.84
C LEU A 41 9.66 5.73 7.27
N HIS A 42 9.45 7.02 7.51
CA HIS A 42 9.16 7.61 8.81
C HIS A 42 7.79 8.29 8.79
N THR A 43 6.94 8.07 9.80
CA THR A 43 5.65 8.78 9.93
C THR A 43 5.82 10.09 10.69
N THR A 44 5.06 11.13 10.36
CA THR A 44 5.01 12.38 11.12
C THR A 44 4.15 12.24 12.38
N GLY A 45 4.77 12.25 13.57
CA GLY A 45 4.08 12.21 14.87
C GLY A 45 3.97 10.80 15.47
N PRO A 46 3.38 10.67 16.68
CA PRO A 46 3.17 9.38 17.31
C PRO A 46 2.34 8.47 16.40
N HIS A 47 2.76 7.21 16.25
CA HIS A 47 2.14 6.28 15.32
C HIS A 47 0.69 5.99 15.71
N ASN A 48 -0.26 6.71 15.10
CA ASN A 48 -1.65 6.31 15.06
C ASN A 48 -1.88 5.31 13.92
N ARG A 49 -3.11 4.80 13.83
CA ARG A 49 -3.47 3.80 12.83
C ARG A 49 -3.43 4.33 11.39
N GLU A 50 -3.93 5.54 11.19
CA GLU A 50 -4.04 6.18 9.87
C GLU A 50 -2.66 6.47 9.27
N THR A 51 -1.71 6.96 10.06
CA THR A 51 -0.34 7.21 9.58
C THR A 51 0.39 5.90 9.24
N ARG A 52 0.08 4.78 9.91
CA ARG A 52 0.60 3.46 9.54
C ARG A 52 -0.03 2.88 8.28
N LEU A 53 -1.34 3.05 8.08
CA LEU A 53 -2.01 2.71 6.81
C LEU A 53 -1.45 3.54 5.64
N ALA A 54 -1.27 4.85 5.83
CA ALA A 54 -0.66 5.75 4.84
C ALA A 54 0.81 5.38 4.55
N CYS A 55 1.59 5.02 5.59
CA CYS A 55 2.95 4.49 5.43
C CYS A 55 2.96 3.22 4.58
N GLY A 56 2.02 2.30 4.80
CA GLY A 56 1.84 1.12 3.96
C GLY A 56 1.56 1.45 2.49
N ALA A 57 0.69 2.41 2.21
CA ALA A 57 0.41 2.84 0.84
C ALA A 57 1.66 3.44 0.16
N ALA A 58 2.40 4.29 0.87
CA ALA A 58 3.66 4.87 0.41
C ALA A 58 4.73 3.78 0.12
N LEU A 59 4.80 2.77 1.00
CA LEU A 59 5.72 1.64 0.88
C LEU A 59 5.43 0.77 -0.34
N LEU A 60 4.15 0.52 -0.67
CA LEU A 60 3.82 -0.18 -1.92
C LEU A 60 4.24 0.65 -3.14
N ASN A 61 3.92 1.94 -3.16
CA ASN A 61 4.29 2.82 -4.27
C ASN A 61 5.82 2.86 -4.48
N ALA A 62 6.60 2.93 -3.39
CA ALA A 62 8.07 2.85 -3.44
C ALA A 62 8.56 1.49 -3.97
N ARG A 63 7.99 0.37 -3.48
CA ARG A 63 8.30 -0.98 -3.97
C ARG A 63 8.04 -1.13 -5.47
N LEU A 64 6.86 -0.70 -5.93
CA LEU A 64 6.48 -0.76 -7.35
C LEU A 64 7.42 0.10 -8.20
N ALA A 65 7.76 1.32 -7.75
CA ALA A 65 8.68 2.19 -8.47
C ALA A 65 10.07 1.55 -8.60
N LEU A 66 10.65 1.04 -7.50
CA LEU A 66 11.93 0.32 -7.52
C LEU A 66 11.91 -0.90 -8.44
N GLN A 67 10.83 -1.70 -8.39
CA GLN A 67 10.64 -2.84 -9.31
C GLN A 67 10.53 -2.39 -10.78
N GLY A 68 10.01 -1.19 -11.05
CA GLY A 68 10.01 -0.57 -12.37
C GLY A 68 11.40 -0.16 -12.89
N HIS A 69 12.35 0.11 -11.99
CA HIS A 69 13.78 0.31 -12.31
C HIS A 69 14.58 -1.01 -12.27
N GLY A 70 13.92 -2.16 -12.21
CA GLY A 70 14.57 -3.48 -12.20
C GLY A 70 15.17 -3.90 -10.85
N ILE A 71 14.85 -3.20 -9.76
CA ILE A 71 15.34 -3.52 -8.42
C ILE A 71 14.37 -4.46 -7.70
N ARG A 72 14.91 -5.46 -7.00
CA ARG A 72 14.16 -6.31 -6.07
C ARG A 72 14.22 -5.70 -4.66
N PRO A 73 13.16 -5.04 -4.15
CA PRO A 73 13.18 -4.46 -2.81
C PRO A 73 13.06 -5.54 -1.72
N LEU A 74 14.02 -5.59 -0.79
CA LEU A 74 13.84 -6.27 0.49
C LEU A 74 13.28 -5.27 1.50
N VAL A 75 12.23 -5.67 2.22
CA VAL A 75 11.49 -4.78 3.10
C VAL A 75 11.44 -5.34 4.52
N THR A 76 11.95 -4.56 5.47
CA THR A 76 11.79 -4.79 6.91
C THR A 76 10.73 -3.83 7.42
N LEU A 77 9.67 -4.35 8.04
CA LEU A 77 8.68 -3.53 8.77
C LEU A 77 9.14 -3.39 10.22
N LEU A 78 9.03 -2.19 10.78
CA LEU A 78 9.44 -1.88 12.16
C LEU A 78 10.86 -2.39 12.52
N PRO A 79 11.92 -2.00 11.77
CA PRO A 79 13.32 -2.34 12.08
C PRO A 79 13.80 -1.93 13.49
N GLY A 80 13.06 -1.05 14.18
CA GLY A 80 13.33 -0.62 15.56
C GLY A 80 14.41 0.46 15.66
N GLN A 81 14.99 0.57 16.85
CA GLN A 81 15.86 1.69 17.25
C GLN A 81 17.09 1.87 16.36
N SER A 82 17.62 0.81 15.75
CA SER A 82 18.76 0.87 14.81
C SER A 82 18.48 1.67 13.55
N ALA A 83 17.20 1.92 13.24
CA ALA A 83 16.73 2.77 12.15
C ALA A 83 15.84 3.92 12.69
N HIS A 84 16.13 4.42 13.90
CA HIS A 84 15.42 5.54 14.54
C HIS A 84 13.88 5.34 14.61
N ASP A 85 13.46 4.11 14.87
CA ASP A 85 12.05 3.68 14.90
C ASP A 85 11.28 3.96 13.59
N ALA A 86 11.99 3.87 12.45
CA ALA A 86 11.38 3.86 11.13
C ALA A 86 10.23 2.83 11.05
N ALA A 87 9.14 3.22 10.40
CA ALA A 87 7.99 2.35 10.18
C ALA A 87 8.33 1.21 9.20
N ALA A 88 9.19 1.47 8.22
CA ALA A 88 9.77 0.46 7.34
C ALA A 88 11.14 0.88 6.80
N ALA A 89 11.94 -0.09 6.40
CA ALA A 89 13.20 0.09 5.67
C ALA A 89 13.20 -0.76 4.40
N ILE A 90 13.66 -0.18 3.29
CA ILE A 90 13.84 -0.84 2.00
C ILE A 90 15.33 -0.97 1.69
N ARG A 91 15.80 -2.19 1.41
CA ARG A 91 17.19 -2.51 1.04
C ARG A 91 17.24 -3.19 -0.33
N LEU A 92 18.42 -3.19 -0.95
CA LEU A 92 18.64 -3.87 -2.23
C LEU A 92 18.63 -5.40 -2.03
N GLY A 93 17.75 -6.09 -2.76
CA GLY A 93 17.56 -7.54 -2.75
C GLY A 93 18.08 -8.25 -3.99
N GLY A 94 18.94 -7.59 -4.75
CA GLY A 94 19.32 -7.94 -6.11
C GLY A 94 18.45 -7.25 -7.16
N TYR A 95 18.57 -7.71 -8.40
CA TYR A 95 17.86 -7.19 -9.57
C TYR A 95 16.81 -8.21 -10.05
N GLN A 96 15.75 -7.71 -10.69
CA GLN A 96 14.68 -8.50 -11.30
C GLN A 96 14.09 -7.73 -12.49
N GLU A 97 13.65 -8.40 -13.55
CA GLU A 97 12.87 -7.71 -14.56
C GLU A 97 11.49 -7.26 -14.00
N PRO A 98 10.96 -6.09 -14.41
CA PRO A 98 9.63 -5.65 -14.01
C PRO A 98 8.56 -6.57 -14.62
N SER A 99 7.75 -7.24 -13.79
CA SER A 99 6.68 -8.11 -14.31
C SER A 99 5.56 -7.29 -14.96
N PRO A 100 4.75 -7.88 -15.88
CA PRO A 100 3.62 -7.21 -16.50
C PRO A 100 2.64 -6.59 -15.48
N ASP A 101 2.41 -7.29 -14.35
CA ASP A 101 1.58 -6.79 -13.24
C ASP A 101 2.18 -5.52 -12.61
N VAL A 102 3.49 -5.48 -12.35
CA VAL A 102 4.17 -4.29 -11.81
C VAL A 102 4.03 -3.13 -12.79
N LEU A 103 4.23 -3.38 -14.09
CA LEU A 103 4.10 -2.37 -15.14
C LEU A 103 2.65 -1.88 -15.31
N ALA A 104 1.64 -2.72 -15.08
CA ALA A 104 0.24 -2.31 -15.07
C ALA A 104 -0.08 -1.42 -13.85
N LEU A 105 0.31 -1.84 -12.64
CA LEU A 105 0.10 -1.06 -11.42
C LEU A 105 0.85 0.27 -11.45
N LEU A 106 2.06 0.31 -12.01
CA LEU A 106 2.83 1.54 -12.22
C LEU A 106 2.17 2.51 -13.20
N ARG A 107 1.56 2.01 -14.29
CA ARG A 107 0.77 2.85 -15.21
C ARG A 107 -0.43 3.46 -14.48
N SER A 108 -1.14 2.66 -13.67
CA SER A 108 -2.25 3.17 -12.85
C SER A 108 -1.79 4.22 -11.83
N LEU A 109 -0.66 4.00 -11.16
CA LEU A 109 -0.09 4.93 -10.17
C LEU A 109 0.33 6.25 -10.82
N ARG A 110 1.04 6.20 -11.96
CA ARG A 110 1.47 7.38 -12.73
C ARG A 110 0.30 8.17 -13.29
N ALA A 111 -0.78 7.49 -13.69
CA ALA A 111 -1.98 8.15 -14.18
C ALA A 111 -2.70 8.98 -13.10
N ASN A 112 -2.52 8.63 -11.80
CA ASN A 112 -3.13 9.29 -10.62
C ASN A 112 -4.60 9.67 -10.83
N ARG A 113 -5.35 8.86 -11.58
CA ARG A 113 -6.80 9.02 -11.72
C ARG A 113 -7.43 8.71 -10.37
N ARG A 114 -8.44 9.50 -10.01
CA ARG A 114 -9.17 9.38 -8.74
C ARG A 114 -10.69 9.36 -8.92
N THR A 115 -11.15 9.53 -10.15
CA THR A 115 -12.56 9.55 -10.54
C THR A 115 -12.76 8.57 -11.70
N TRP A 116 -13.79 7.74 -11.60
CA TRP A 116 -14.17 6.78 -12.63
C TRP A 116 -15.70 6.70 -12.69
N THR A 117 -16.25 6.77 -13.90
CA THR A 117 -17.69 6.96 -14.15
C THR A 117 -18.43 5.70 -14.57
N THR A 118 -17.74 4.57 -14.69
CA THR A 118 -18.31 3.31 -15.20
C THR A 118 -17.81 2.15 -14.34
N PHE A 119 -18.75 1.31 -13.87
CA PHE A 119 -18.45 0.20 -12.97
C PHE A 119 -18.76 -1.14 -13.66
N PRO A 120 -17.78 -2.05 -13.78
CA PRO A 120 -18.02 -3.39 -14.31
C PRO A 120 -18.74 -4.27 -13.28
N GLU A 121 -19.40 -5.33 -13.75
CA GLU A 121 -20.15 -6.25 -12.88
C GLU A 121 -19.28 -6.91 -11.78
N PRO A 122 -19.84 -7.18 -10.58
CA PRO A 122 -19.12 -7.80 -9.47
C PRO A 122 -18.35 -9.09 -9.77
N ALA A 123 -18.81 -9.90 -10.72
CA ALA A 123 -18.09 -11.11 -11.11
C ALA A 123 -16.71 -10.83 -11.73
N ALA A 124 -16.57 -9.74 -12.50
CA ALA A 124 -15.36 -9.44 -13.25
C ALA A 124 -14.20 -8.95 -12.36
N TRP A 125 -14.49 -8.19 -11.30
CA TRP A 125 -13.44 -7.57 -10.48
C TRP A 125 -13.12 -8.31 -9.17
N ARG A 126 -14.02 -9.15 -8.63
CA ARG A 126 -13.80 -9.81 -7.32
C ARG A 126 -12.51 -10.62 -7.25
N GLY A 127 -12.27 -11.50 -8.23
CA GLY A 127 -11.04 -12.32 -8.26
C GLY A 127 -9.76 -11.48 -8.38
N LEU A 128 -9.82 -10.38 -9.13
CA LEU A 128 -8.71 -9.44 -9.32
C LEU A 128 -8.38 -8.69 -8.03
N LEU A 129 -9.38 -8.15 -7.32
CA LEU A 129 -9.15 -7.43 -6.06
C LEU A 129 -8.76 -8.38 -4.91
N SER A 130 -9.32 -9.60 -4.84
CA SER A 130 -8.89 -10.62 -3.86
C SER A 130 -7.43 -11.00 -4.05
N ARG A 131 -7.00 -11.32 -5.29
CA ARG A 131 -5.59 -11.59 -5.61
C ARG A 131 -4.68 -10.40 -5.29
N ALA A 132 -5.14 -9.16 -5.53
CA ALA A 132 -4.40 -7.95 -5.17
C ALA A 132 -4.17 -7.82 -3.66
N ALA A 133 -5.14 -8.19 -2.81
CA ALA A 133 -4.95 -8.25 -1.36
C ALA A 133 -4.03 -9.40 -0.93
N GLU A 134 -4.21 -10.60 -1.50
CA GLU A 134 -3.48 -11.82 -1.15
C GLU A 134 -1.97 -11.70 -1.38
N VAL A 135 -1.54 -11.04 -2.47
CA VAL A 135 -0.12 -10.79 -2.77
C VAL A 135 0.58 -10.01 -1.63
N GLU A 136 -0.14 -9.16 -0.91
CA GLU A 136 0.38 -8.39 0.23
C GLU A 136 0.14 -9.08 1.59
N ARG A 137 -0.39 -10.33 1.56
CA ARG A 137 -0.81 -11.16 2.70
C ARG A 137 -1.96 -10.53 3.50
N ALA A 138 -2.97 -10.08 2.78
CA ALA A 138 -4.26 -9.64 3.29
C ALA A 138 -5.39 -10.36 2.54
N TRP A 139 -6.62 -10.28 3.06
CA TRP A 139 -7.81 -10.89 2.49
C TRP A 139 -8.87 -9.83 2.26
N LEU A 140 -9.59 -9.95 1.15
CA LEU A 140 -10.70 -9.06 0.83
C LEU A 140 -12.02 -9.79 1.07
N HIS A 141 -12.86 -9.23 1.93
CA HIS A 141 -14.21 -9.72 2.19
C HIS A 141 -15.24 -8.77 1.59
N LEU A 142 -16.25 -9.30 0.89
CA LEU A 142 -17.36 -8.50 0.37
C LEU A 142 -18.45 -8.41 1.45
N ARG A 143 -18.68 -7.21 1.99
CA ARG A 143 -19.72 -6.97 3.02
C ARG A 143 -21.07 -6.63 2.38
N SER A 144 -21.05 -5.85 1.30
CA SER A 144 -22.23 -5.47 0.52
C SER A 144 -21.87 -5.33 -0.96
N GLY A 145 -22.81 -4.93 -1.83
CA GLY A 145 -22.53 -4.74 -3.26
C GLY A 145 -21.43 -3.72 -3.57
N THR A 146 -21.19 -2.76 -2.66
CA THR A 146 -20.18 -1.68 -2.83
C THR A 146 -19.17 -1.59 -1.69
N GLU A 147 -19.41 -2.22 -0.54
CA GLU A 147 -18.46 -2.25 0.59
C GLU A 147 -17.60 -3.52 0.60
N LEU A 148 -16.29 -3.30 0.61
CA LEU A 148 -15.25 -4.30 0.77
C LEU A 148 -14.56 -4.11 2.12
N VAL A 149 -14.13 -5.18 2.75
CA VAL A 149 -13.39 -5.15 4.02
C VAL A 149 -12.08 -5.89 3.87
N LEU A 150 -10.99 -5.14 3.98
CA LEU A 150 -9.64 -5.68 3.93
C LEU A 150 -9.22 -6.14 5.33
N CYS A 151 -8.78 -7.40 5.41
CA CYS A 151 -8.49 -8.11 6.65
C CYS A 151 -7.07 -8.67 6.65
N THR A 152 -6.51 -8.91 7.84
CA THR A 152 -5.21 -9.58 8.03
C THR A 152 -5.30 -10.57 9.20
N PHE A 153 -4.42 -11.58 9.24
CA PHE A 153 -4.36 -12.52 10.37
C PHE A 153 -3.88 -11.90 11.70
N THR A 154 -3.17 -10.77 11.66
CA THR A 154 -2.54 -10.17 12.86
C THR A 154 -3.04 -8.75 13.14
N GLN A 155 -2.54 -8.17 14.24
CA GLN A 155 -2.88 -6.85 14.75
C GLN A 155 -1.63 -6.02 15.07
N GLY A 156 -1.84 -4.77 15.45
CA GLY A 156 -0.77 -3.84 15.77
C GLY A 156 -0.04 -3.29 14.54
N ALA A 157 1.02 -2.53 14.79
CA ALA A 157 1.63 -1.63 13.82
C ALA A 157 2.06 -2.31 12.51
N ALA A 158 2.67 -3.48 12.56
CA ALA A 158 3.11 -4.21 11.35
C ALA A 158 1.92 -4.71 10.50
N ALA A 159 0.81 -5.08 11.13
CA ALA A 159 -0.41 -5.50 10.43
C ALA A 159 -1.09 -4.31 9.74
N GLU A 160 -1.03 -3.12 10.34
CA GLU A 160 -1.58 -1.89 9.77
C GLU A 160 -0.75 -1.37 8.58
N ILE A 161 0.58 -1.41 8.66
CA ILE A 161 1.46 -1.09 7.52
C ILE A 161 1.29 -2.12 6.39
N ARG A 162 1.03 -3.39 6.72
CA ARG A 162 0.66 -4.42 5.73
C ARG A 162 -0.71 -4.14 5.09
N ALA A 163 -1.71 -3.78 5.88
CA ALA A 163 -3.04 -3.43 5.39
C ALA A 163 -3.00 -2.20 4.47
N GLY A 164 -2.14 -1.22 4.75
CA GLY A 164 -1.91 -0.06 3.88
C GLY A 164 -1.30 -0.45 2.52
N GLN A 165 -0.34 -1.38 2.50
CA GLN A 165 0.22 -1.93 1.26
C GLN A 165 -0.84 -2.67 0.44
N ALA A 166 -1.62 -3.53 1.11
CA ALA A 166 -2.69 -4.29 0.46
C ALA A 166 -3.81 -3.38 -0.08
N MET A 167 -4.25 -2.38 0.69
CA MET A 167 -5.20 -1.35 0.27
C MET A 167 -4.72 -0.65 -0.99
N GLN A 168 -3.49 -0.13 -1.00
CA GLN A 168 -2.95 0.56 -2.17
C GLN A 168 -2.87 -0.37 -3.39
N ARG A 169 -2.59 -1.67 -3.20
CA ARG A 169 -2.55 -2.63 -4.30
C ARG A 169 -3.95 -2.90 -4.87
N VAL A 170 -4.96 -3.01 -4.02
CA VAL A 170 -6.38 -3.12 -4.42
C VAL A 170 -6.82 -1.88 -5.19
N VAL A 171 -6.49 -0.67 -4.72
CA VAL A 171 -6.80 0.61 -5.39
C VAL A 171 -6.15 0.69 -6.78
N LEU A 172 -4.85 0.36 -6.89
CA LEU A 172 -4.15 0.36 -8.17
C LEU A 172 -4.65 -0.74 -9.11
N ALA A 173 -5.01 -1.92 -8.60
CA ALA A 173 -5.57 -3.00 -9.40
C ALA A 173 -6.95 -2.63 -9.96
N ALA A 174 -7.83 -2.00 -9.15
CA ALA A 174 -9.09 -1.42 -9.63
C ALA A 174 -8.86 -0.42 -10.77
N GLY A 175 -7.87 0.46 -10.63
CA GLY A 175 -7.48 1.41 -11.66
C GLY A 175 -7.00 0.76 -12.96
N THR A 176 -6.30 -0.39 -12.90
CA THR A 176 -5.95 -1.17 -14.11
C THR A 176 -7.15 -1.80 -14.82
N ALA A 177 -8.24 -2.05 -14.09
CA ALA A 177 -9.50 -2.57 -14.60
C ALA A 177 -10.54 -1.46 -14.89
N GLY A 178 -10.15 -0.19 -14.78
CA GLY A 178 -10.96 0.95 -15.21
C GLY A 178 -12.03 1.44 -14.23
N PHE A 179 -11.94 1.12 -12.94
CA PHE A 179 -12.89 1.59 -11.92
C PHE A 179 -12.21 2.07 -10.63
N ALA A 180 -12.98 2.75 -9.78
CA ALA A 180 -12.52 3.33 -8.52
C ALA A 180 -12.68 2.36 -7.33
N VAL A 181 -11.66 2.30 -6.46
CA VAL A 181 -11.79 1.88 -5.06
C VAL A 181 -11.19 2.98 -4.18
N SER A 182 -11.88 3.35 -3.11
CA SER A 182 -11.43 4.35 -2.13
C SER A 182 -11.53 3.83 -0.69
N PRO A 183 -10.74 4.34 0.26
CA PRO A 183 -11.00 4.14 1.69
C PRO A 183 -12.37 4.70 2.07
N GLY A 184 -13.14 3.96 2.88
CA GLY A 184 -14.39 4.46 3.45
C GLY A 184 -14.15 5.68 4.35
N HIS A 185 -14.94 6.74 4.15
CA HIS A 185 -14.76 8.02 4.86
C HIS A 185 -15.42 8.09 6.25
N ALA A 186 -16.30 7.16 6.59
CA ALA A 186 -16.94 7.12 7.90
C ALA A 186 -15.98 6.59 8.99
N PRO A 187 -16.04 7.08 10.23
CA PRO A 187 -15.27 6.54 11.35
C PRO A 187 -15.76 5.13 11.71
N VAL A 188 -15.14 4.11 11.12
CA VAL A 188 -15.50 2.70 11.36
C VAL A 188 -14.95 2.24 12.71
N SER A 189 -15.85 1.93 13.63
CA SER A 189 -15.50 1.19 14.85
C SER A 189 -15.06 -0.22 14.49
N LEU A 190 -13.75 -0.49 14.55
CA LEU A 190 -13.20 -1.81 14.19
C LEU A 190 -13.62 -2.92 15.14
N SER A 191 -13.95 -2.61 16.40
CA SER A 191 -14.53 -3.57 17.33
C SER A 191 -15.95 -3.97 16.91
N ALA A 192 -16.78 -2.99 16.50
CA ALA A 192 -18.11 -3.26 15.95
C ALA A 192 -18.02 -4.02 14.62
N LEU A 193 -17.15 -3.60 13.69
CA LEU A 193 -16.94 -4.29 12.41
C LEU A 193 -16.43 -5.73 12.62
N ARG A 194 -15.54 -5.96 13.61
CA ARG A 194 -15.08 -7.31 13.94
C ARG A 194 -16.20 -8.16 14.55
N ALA A 195 -17.10 -7.58 15.34
CA ALA A 195 -18.26 -8.30 15.86
C ALA A 195 -19.25 -8.66 14.74
N ASP A 196 -19.57 -7.70 13.86
CA ASP A 196 -20.44 -7.83 12.68
C ASP A 196 -19.94 -8.94 11.73
N LEU A 197 -18.63 -8.97 11.45
CA LEU A 197 -18.04 -9.94 10.53
C LEU A 197 -17.62 -11.27 11.17
N ARG A 198 -17.72 -11.42 12.50
CA ARG A 198 -17.33 -12.65 13.21
C ARG A 198 -18.02 -13.92 12.70
N PRO A 199 -19.33 -13.91 12.32
CA PRO A 199 -19.98 -15.09 11.76
C PRO A 199 -19.39 -15.52 10.40
N CYS A 200 -18.91 -14.56 9.60
CA CYS A 200 -18.42 -14.78 8.25
C CYS A 200 -16.90 -15.07 8.20
N LEU A 201 -16.12 -14.47 9.10
CA LEU A 201 -14.65 -14.53 9.11
C LEU A 201 -14.07 -15.39 10.25
N GLY A 202 -14.92 -15.89 11.15
CA GLY A 202 -14.52 -16.56 12.38
C GLY A 202 -13.73 -15.63 13.30
N ASN A 203 -12.77 -16.19 14.05
CA ASN A 203 -11.87 -15.41 14.92
C ASN A 203 -10.51 -15.12 14.26
N THR A 204 -10.23 -15.72 13.10
CA THR A 204 -8.90 -15.85 12.49
C THR A 204 -8.46 -14.61 11.70
N LEU A 205 -9.38 -14.00 10.96
CA LEU A 205 -9.14 -12.75 10.24
C LEU A 205 -9.57 -11.56 11.10
N VAL A 206 -8.80 -10.49 11.01
CA VAL A 206 -9.11 -9.23 11.70
C VAL A 206 -9.33 -8.11 10.69
N PRO A 207 -10.51 -7.46 10.68
CA PRO A 207 -10.76 -6.30 9.83
C PRO A 207 -9.76 -5.18 10.09
N GLN A 208 -9.28 -4.57 9.01
CA GLN A 208 -8.36 -3.44 9.05
C GLN A 208 -9.00 -2.19 8.44
N ILE A 209 -9.60 -2.29 7.26
CA ILE A 209 -10.14 -1.11 6.58
C ILE A 209 -11.33 -1.47 5.71
N VAL A 210 -12.35 -0.61 5.72
CA VAL A 210 -13.46 -0.65 4.76
C VAL A 210 -13.04 0.14 3.53
N LEU A 211 -13.27 -0.42 2.36
CA LEU A 211 -13.06 0.20 1.06
C LEU A 211 -14.41 0.28 0.33
N CYS A 212 -14.67 1.41 -0.32
CA CYS A 212 -15.86 1.64 -1.12
C CYS A 212 -15.53 1.49 -2.60
N LEU A 213 -16.40 0.82 -3.34
CA LEU A 213 -16.41 0.80 -4.80
C LEU A 213 -17.18 2.01 -5.32
N GLY A 214 -16.51 2.83 -6.14
CA GLY A 214 -17.07 4.05 -6.68
C GLY A 214 -17.04 5.25 -5.73
N ALA A 215 -16.35 6.29 -6.18
CA ALA A 215 -16.37 7.65 -5.66
C ALA A 215 -16.19 8.62 -6.84
#